data_AF-A0A839K3J3-F1
#
_entry.id   AF-A0A839K3J3-F1
#
_cell.length_a   1.000
_cell.length_b   1.000
_cell.length_c   1.000
_cell.angle_alpha   90.00
_cell.angle_beta   90.00
_cell.angle_gamma   90.00
#
_symmetry.space_group_name_H-M   'P 1'
#
loop_
_entity.id
_entity.type
_entity.pdbx_description
1 polymer ?
#
loop_
_entity_poly.entity_id
_entity_poly.type
_entity_poly.pdbx_seq_one_letter_code
_entity_poly.pdbx_strand_id
1 'polypeptide(L)' 'MGCRICEKACPLNNISMVNKKPIWGENCTHCMACISKCPKKAIEFGNTTQGKTRYLLKDYVPVKNL' A
#
# COMPACT_ATOMS: atom_id res chain seq x y z
N MET A 1 10.76 11.53 -1.00
CA MET A 1 11.36 10.41 -1.76
C MET A 1 10.56 9.14 -1.46
N GLY A 2 10.16 8.36 -2.47
CA GLY A 2 9.36 7.15 -2.28
C GLY A 2 10.16 5.97 -1.73
N CYS A 3 9.62 5.26 -0.74
CA CYS A 3 10.28 4.16 -0.02
C CYS A 3 10.14 2.77 -0.67
N ARG A 4 9.42 2.68 -1.81
CA ARG A 4 9.18 1.44 -2.58
C ARG A 4 8.40 0.33 -1.85
N ILE A 5 7.86 0.57 -0.66
CA ILE A 5 7.04 -0.42 0.07
C ILE A 5 5.76 -0.77 -0.71
N CYS A 6 5.13 0.21 -1.37
CA CYS A 6 3.93 -0.03 -2.19
C CYS A 6 4.20 -0.97 -3.38
N GLU A 7 5.34 -0.81 -4.04
CA GLU A 7 5.82 -1.70 -5.12
C GLU A 7 5.91 -3.15 -4.62
N LYS A 8 6.59 -3.39 -3.49
CA LYS A 8 6.69 -4.73 -2.87
C LYS A 8 5.37 -5.27 -2.32
N ALA A 9 4.44 -4.39 -1.96
CA ALA A 9 3.16 -4.77 -1.38
C ALA A 9 2.13 -5.21 -2.44
N CYS A 10 2.34 -4.88 -3.71
CA CYS A 10 1.39 -5.21 -4.77
C CYS A 10 1.57 -6.69 -5.19
N PRO A 11 0.58 -7.57 -4.97
CA PRO A 11 0.70 -8.98 -5.34
C PRO A 11 0.71 -9.21 -6.87
N LEU A 12 0.29 -8.20 -7.64
CA LEU A 12 0.20 -8.24 -9.10
C LEU A 12 1.41 -7.60 -9.79
N ASN A 13 2.43 -7.16 -9.02
CA ASN A 13 3.57 -6.39 -9.53
C ASN A 13 3.15 -5.18 -10.40
N ASN A 14 2.00 -4.57 -10.08
CA ASN A 14 1.35 -3.53 -10.88
C ASN A 14 1.78 -2.10 -10.48
N ILE A 15 2.83 -1.96 -9.67
CA ILE A 15 3.34 -0.65 -9.23
C ILE A 15 4.83 -0.60 -9.56
N SER A 16 5.26 0.44 -10.27
CA SER A 16 6.67 0.71 -10.56
C SER A 16 7.10 2.04 -9.97
N MET A 17 8.41 2.25 -9.81
CA MET A 17 8.96 3.49 -9.27
C MET A 17 9.63 4.31 -10.37
N VAL A 18 9.04 5.46 -10.71
CA VAL A 18 9.55 6.40 -11.72
C VAL A 18 9.82 7.74 -11.04
N ASN A 19 11.01 8.32 -11.23
CA ASN A 19 11.40 9.59 -10.63
C ASN A 19 11.14 9.65 -9.11
N LYS A 20 11.44 8.56 -8.40
CA LYS A 20 11.24 8.39 -6.95
C LYS A 20 9.77 8.45 -6.50
N LYS A 21 8.80 8.29 -7.40
CA LYS A 21 7.35 8.21 -7.12
C LYS A 21 6.76 6.89 -7.65
N PRO A 22 5.76 6.31 -6.97
CA PRO A 22 5.06 5.15 -7.49
C PRO A 22 4.16 5.54 -8.68
N ILE A 23 4.13 4.67 -9.69
CA ILE A 23 3.21 4.69 -10.83
C ILE A 23 2.46 3.37 -10.81
N TRP A 24 1.13 3.42 -10.93
CA TRP A 24 0.27 2.25 -10.98
C TRP A 24 -0.05 1.92 -12.44
N GLY A 25 0.08 0.65 -12.81
CA GLY A 25 -0.41 0.14 -14.09
C GLY A 25 -1.92 -0.11 -14.06
N GLU A 26 -2.43 -0.66 -15.16
CA GLU A 26 -3.88 -0.84 -15.37
C GLU A 26 -4.47 -2.07 -14.66
N ASN A 27 -3.64 -3.01 -14.19
CA ASN A 27 -4.09 -4.25 -13.57
C ASN A 27 -4.36 -4.11 -12.06
N CYS A 28 -4.80 -2.94 -11.59
CA CYS A 28 -5.08 -2.71 -10.18
C CYS A 28 -6.43 -3.33 -9.80
N THR A 29 -6.43 -4.30 -8.89
CA THR A 29 -7.67 -4.95 -8.40
C THR A 29 -8.26 -4.29 -7.16
N HIS A 30 -7.73 -3.13 -6.75
CA HIS A 30 -8.19 -2.41 -5.56
C HIS A 30 -8.17 -3.25 -4.26
N CYS A 31 -7.09 -4.02 -4.06
CA CYS A 31 -6.90 -4.79 -2.82
C CYS A 31 -6.46 -3.95 -1.60
N MET A 32 -6.17 -2.65 -1.80
CA MET A 32 -5.78 -1.68 -0.76
C MET A 32 -4.48 -2.01 0.01
N ALA A 33 -3.71 -3.01 -0.41
CA ALA A 33 -2.45 -3.41 0.25
C ALA A 33 -1.42 -2.26 0.28
N CYS A 34 -1.25 -1.54 -0.84
CA CYS A 34 -0.31 -0.42 -0.92
C CYS A 34 -0.71 0.76 -0.03
N ILE A 35 -2.02 1.07 0.06
CA ILE A 35 -2.59 2.11 0.92
C ILE A 35 -2.36 1.76 2.39
N SER A 36 -2.68 0.51 2.77
CA SER A 36 -2.60 0.04 4.16
C SER A 36 -1.15 -0.09 4.65
N LYS A 37 -0.23 -0.55 3.80
CA LYS A 37 1.18 -0.74 4.17
C LYS A 37 2.04 0.52 4.07
N CYS A 38 1.53 1.64 3.52
CA CYS A 38 2.32 2.86 3.39
C CYS A 38 2.57 3.50 4.77
N PRO A 39 3.82 3.52 5.29
CA PRO A 39 4.11 4.04 6.63
C PRO A 39 3.91 5.55 6.74
N LYS A 40 3.89 6.26 5.60
CA LYS A 40 3.68 7.71 5.53
C LYS A 40 2.24 8.09 5.16
N LYS A 41 1.33 7.11 5.01
CA LYS A 41 -0.06 7.33 4.57
C LYS A 41 -0.16 8.23 3.31
N ALA A 42 0.80 8.10 2.40
CA ALA A 42 0.94 8.99 1.24
C ALA A 42 0.15 8.54 -0.01
N ILE A 43 -0.64 7.47 0.11
CA ILE A 43 -1.38 6.84 -0.99
C ILE A 43 -2.85 6.80 -0.60
N GLU A 44 -3.71 7.25 -1.53
CA GLU A 44 -5.16 7.27 -1.39
C GLU A 44 -5.81 6.76 -2.69
N PHE A 45 -7.02 6.22 -2.59
CA PHE A 45 -7.89 5.95 -3.73
C PHE A 45 -8.95 7.06 -3.82
N GLY A 46 -8.62 8.10 -4.60
CA GLY A 46 -9.40 9.33 -4.64
C GLY A 46 -9.59 9.92 -3.24
N ASN A 47 -10.81 10.35 -2.94
CA ASN A 47 -11.17 10.89 -1.63
C ASN A 47 -11.74 9.81 -0.68
N THR A 48 -12.02 8.60 -1.19
CA THR A 48 -12.74 7.55 -0.45
C THR A 48 -11.95 6.97 0.72
N THR A 49 -10.62 7.04 0.69
CA THR A 49 -9.76 6.44 1.72
C THR A 49 -9.12 7.45 2.65
N GLN A 50 -9.31 8.76 2.40
CA GLN A 50 -8.77 9.82 3.25
C GLN A 50 -9.34 9.71 4.67
N GLY A 51 -8.46 9.88 5.67
CA GLY A 51 -8.84 9.81 7.09
C GLY A 51 -9.17 8.41 7.62
N LYS A 52 -9.31 7.39 6.76
CA LYS A 52 -9.61 6.02 7.20
C LYS A 52 -8.40 5.33 7.85
N THR A 53 -8.66 4.56 8.91
CA THR A 53 -7.65 3.70 9.55
C THR A 53 -7.02 2.73 8.56
N ARG A 54 -5.70 2.53 8.68
CA ARG A 54 -4.94 1.56 7.88
C ARG A 54 -4.82 0.27 8.68
N TYR A 55 -5.61 -0.74 8.32
CA TYR A 55 -5.64 -2.00 9.04
C TYR A 55 -4.51 -2.92 8.56
N LEU A 56 -3.71 -3.44 9.49
CA LEU A 56 -2.79 -4.56 9.24
C LEU A 56 -3.05 -5.64 10.27
N LEU A 57 -3.09 -6.90 9.83
CA LEU A 57 -3.39 -8.05 10.70
C LEU A 57 -2.55 -8.07 11.98
N LYS A 58 -1.25 -7.74 11.87
CA LYS A 58 -0.29 -7.68 12.98
C LYS A 58 -0.69 -6.72 14.11
N ASP A 59 -1.55 -5.74 13.82
CA ASP A 59 -1.99 -4.73 14.79
C ASP A 59 -3.16 -5.25 15.65
N TYR A 60 -3.79 -6.36 15.24
CA TYR A 60 -4.98 -6.93 15.89
C TYR A 60 -4.80 -8.38 16.33
N VAL A 61 -3.85 -9.10 15.73
CA VAL A 61 -3.55 -10.49 16.06
C VAL A 61 -2.12 -10.58 16.61
N PRO A 62 -1.93 -11.08 17.84
CA PRO A 62 -0.61 -11.36 18.36
C PRO A 62 0.08 -12.38 17.44
N VAL A 63 1.16 -11.97 16.80
CA VAL A 63 1.95 -12.86 15.95
C VAL A 63 2.68 -13.83 16.88
N LYS A 64 2.09 -15.00 17.14
CA LYS A 64 2.81 -16.12 17.74
C LYS A 64 3.77 -16.67 16.68
N ASN A 65 5.07 -16.49 16.92
CA ASN A 65 6.22 -17.10 16.24
C ASN A 65 5.89 -17.82 14.92
N LEU A 66 6.02 -17.09 13.80
CA LEU A 66 6.26 -17.68 12.47
C LEU A 66 7.74 -18.02 12.34
#